data_AF-J0ZG92-F1
#
_entry.id   AF-J0ZG92-F1
#
_cell.length_a   1.000
_cell.length_b   1.000
_cell.length_c   1.000
_cell.angle_alpha   90.00
_cell.angle_beta   90.00
_cell.angle_gamma   90.00
#
_symmetry.space_group_name_H-M   'P 1'
#
loop_
_entity.id
_entity.type
_entity.pdbx_description
1 polymer ?
#
loop_
_entity_poly.entity_id
_entity_poly.type
_entity_poly.pdbx_seq_one_letter_code
_entity_poly.pdbx_strand_id
1 'polypeptide(L)'
;MLIGLLTVMKELLLAYSKDMQEDKDYNRFLSLKLSPTTMAWMISDLNVNKRVMKQIADLEYATATDFANWPVCKLTIPFREAHHITEHAVIAARKQCLLQDLSLDELQEIYPDINATLFDVLAVDKSVESHKSLGKDSTFIDSSANYVLKKAFYDSMNDCVLKIKKRAK
;
A
#
# COMPACT_ATOMS: atom_id res chain seq x y z
N MET A 1 -3.29 3.34 26.00
CA MET A 1 -4.13 3.19 27.21
C MET A 1 -5.15 2.09 26.96
N LEU A 2 -4.84 0.90 27.44
CA LEU A 2 -5.59 -0.37 27.32
C LEU A 2 -5.02 -1.28 28.42
N ILE A 3 -3.68 -1.33 28.45
CA ILE A 3 -2.87 -1.95 29.49
C ILE A 3 -3.30 -1.45 30.88
N GLY A 4 -3.44 -0.14 31.09
CA GLY A 4 -3.89 0.40 32.39
C GLY A 4 -5.26 -0.10 32.85
N LEU A 5 -6.26 -0.16 31.95
CA LEU A 5 -7.58 -0.71 32.29
C LEU A 5 -7.50 -2.22 32.56
N LEU A 6 -6.75 -2.97 31.75
CA LEU A 6 -6.52 -4.40 31.95
C LEU A 6 -5.79 -4.69 33.28
N THR A 7 -4.87 -3.81 33.69
CA THR A 7 -4.17 -3.92 34.97
C THR A 7 -5.11 -3.65 36.14
N VAL A 8 -5.96 -2.62 36.05
CA VAL A 8 -6.99 -2.37 37.07
C VAL A 8 -7.96 -3.53 37.15
N MET A 9 -8.38 -4.11 36.02
CA MET A 9 -9.32 -5.24 35.98
C MET A 9 -8.72 -6.59 36.39
N LYS A 10 -7.38 -6.71 36.44
CA LYS A 10 -6.71 -7.94 36.82
C LYS A 10 -6.88 -8.18 38.32
N GLU A 11 -7.23 -9.41 38.69
CA GLU A 11 -7.34 -9.88 40.10
C GLU A 11 -8.47 -9.24 40.94
N LEU A 12 -9.47 -8.62 40.31
CA LEU A 12 -10.69 -8.25 41.04
C LEU A 12 -11.51 -9.48 41.44
N LEU A 13 -11.80 -9.57 42.74
CA LEU A 13 -12.85 -10.44 43.27
C LEU A 13 -14.22 -9.99 42.72
N LEU A 14 -15.13 -10.93 42.44
CA LEU A 14 -16.54 -10.59 42.30
C LEU A 14 -17.04 -10.06 43.66
N ALA A 15 -17.80 -8.97 43.81
CA ALA A 15 -18.61 -8.20 42.86
C ALA A 15 -18.09 -6.75 42.69
N TYR A 16 -18.97 -5.75 42.52
CA TYR A 16 -18.61 -4.35 42.28
C TYR A 16 -17.58 -3.82 43.29
N SER A 17 -16.47 -3.27 42.79
CA SER A 17 -15.46 -2.57 43.59
C SER A 17 -15.39 -1.09 43.21
N LYS A 18 -14.80 -0.27 44.09
CA LYS A 18 -14.60 1.16 43.83
C LYS A 18 -13.57 1.41 42.72
N ASP A 19 -12.59 0.52 42.55
CA ASP A 19 -11.55 0.62 41.52
C ASP A 19 -12.12 0.52 40.10
N MET A 20 -13.30 -0.07 39.93
CA MET A 20 -14.01 -0.12 38.65
C MET A 20 -14.40 1.28 38.13
N GLN A 21 -14.37 2.34 38.94
CA GLN A 21 -14.71 3.71 38.52
C GLN A 21 -13.71 4.32 37.53
N GLU A 22 -12.50 3.75 37.41
CA GLU A 22 -11.48 4.12 36.42
C GLU A 22 -11.86 3.74 34.97
N ASP A 23 -12.99 3.06 34.78
CA ASP A 23 -13.58 2.73 33.47
C ASP A 23 -14.15 3.96 32.74
N LYS A 24 -14.67 4.95 33.48
CA LYS A 24 -15.46 6.08 32.98
C LYS A 24 -14.67 7.32 32.58
N ASP A 25 -13.36 7.23 32.49
CA ASP A 25 -12.50 8.36 32.11
C ASP A 25 -12.86 8.91 30.71
N TYR A 26 -13.61 10.01 30.72
CA TYR A 26 -14.24 10.63 29.56
C TYR A 26 -13.23 11.18 28.54
N ASN A 27 -12.01 11.53 29.00
CA ASN A 27 -10.96 12.05 28.14
C ASN A 27 -10.55 11.05 27.04
N ARG A 28 -10.71 9.75 27.29
CA ARG A 28 -10.41 8.68 26.33
C ARG A 28 -11.33 8.73 25.11
N PHE A 29 -12.63 8.98 25.34
CA PHE A 29 -13.62 9.09 24.27
C PHE A 29 -13.42 10.36 23.44
N LEU A 30 -13.07 11.47 24.10
CA LEU A 30 -12.83 12.75 23.44
C LEU A 30 -11.68 12.64 22.43
N SER A 31 -10.55 12.06 22.82
CA SER A 31 -9.39 11.86 21.94
C SER A 31 -9.70 10.92 20.77
N LEU A 32 -10.45 9.85 21.00
CA LEU A 32 -10.89 8.92 19.95
C LEU A 32 -11.82 9.61 18.93
N LYS A 33 -12.65 10.57 19.36
CA LYS A 33 -13.52 11.34 18.47
C LYS A 33 -12.76 12.38 17.66
N LEU A 34 -11.79 13.05 18.29
CA LEU A 34 -11.04 14.13 17.65
C LEU A 34 -10.05 13.61 16.61
N SER A 35 -9.30 12.55 16.93
CA SER A 35 -8.23 11.97 16.08
C SER A 35 -8.65 11.68 14.62
N PRO A 36 -9.69 10.86 14.35
CA PRO A 36 -10.09 10.55 12.98
C PRO A 36 -10.65 11.78 12.24
N THR A 37 -11.29 12.70 12.97
CA THR A 37 -11.79 13.95 12.38
C THR A 37 -10.62 14.80 11.89
N THR A 38 -9.61 15.02 12.72
CA THR A 38 -8.42 15.78 12.35
C THR A 38 -7.65 15.13 11.19
N MET A 39 -7.52 13.80 11.19
CA MET A 39 -6.89 13.07 10.07
C MET A 39 -7.66 13.22 8.76
N ALA A 40 -9.00 13.17 8.81
CA ALA A 40 -9.84 13.38 7.63
C ALA A 40 -9.62 14.78 7.03
N TRP A 41 -9.50 15.80 7.88
CA TRP A 41 -9.16 17.16 7.45
C TRP A 41 -7.77 17.25 6.82
N MET A 42 -6.75 16.65 7.45
CA MET A 42 -5.38 16.63 6.91
C MET A 42 -5.31 15.98 5.53
N ILE A 43 -6.01 14.86 5.33
CA ILE A 43 -6.06 14.16 4.03
C ILE A 43 -6.85 14.99 3.01
N SER A 44 -7.94 15.64 3.44
CA SER A 44 -8.78 16.46 2.55
C SER A 44 -8.06 17.71 2.03
N ASP A 45 -7.16 18.30 2.82
CA ASP A 45 -6.41 19.51 2.45
C ASP A 45 -5.03 19.21 1.82
N LEU A 46 -4.66 17.93 1.75
CA LEU A 46 -3.39 17.49 1.18
C LEU A 46 -3.32 17.83 -0.31
N ASN A 47 -2.34 18.68 -0.69
CA ASN A 47 -2.04 18.94 -2.10
C ASN A 47 -0.80 18.17 -2.56
N VAL A 48 -0.96 17.36 -3.61
CA VAL A 48 0.06 16.43 -4.08
C VAL A 48 0.83 17.02 -5.27
N ASN A 49 2.14 17.16 -5.13
CA ASN A 49 3.02 17.56 -6.24
C ASN A 49 3.35 16.35 -7.14
N LYS A 50 2.46 16.08 -8.10
CA LYS A 50 2.58 14.96 -9.04
C LYS A 50 3.89 14.96 -9.83
N ARG A 51 4.43 16.14 -10.16
CA ARG A 51 5.67 16.26 -10.95
C ARG A 51 6.86 15.72 -10.16
N VAL A 52 7.02 16.16 -8.91
CA VAL A 52 8.12 15.71 -8.04
C VAL A 52 7.98 14.23 -7.72
N MET A 53 6.76 13.75 -7.46
CA MET A 53 6.52 12.32 -7.22
C MET A 53 6.89 11.45 -8.43
N LYS A 54 6.52 11.86 -9.65
CA LYS A 54 6.89 11.12 -10.86
C LYS A 54 8.41 11.10 -11.06
N GLN A 55 9.07 12.24 -10.90
CA GLN A 55 10.52 12.33 -11.01
C GLN A 55 11.25 11.40 -10.03
N ILE A 56 10.81 11.32 -8.77
CA ILE A 56 11.41 10.44 -7.78
C ILE A 56 11.15 8.96 -8.12
N ALA A 57 9.92 8.63 -8.56
CA ALA A 57 9.58 7.27 -8.97
C ALA A 57 10.44 6.77 -10.14
N ASP A 58 10.80 7.66 -11.08
CA ASP A 58 11.68 7.34 -12.21
C ASP A 58 13.15 7.18 -11.78
N LEU A 59 13.61 7.94 -10.79
CA LEU A 59 15.02 7.99 -10.34
C LEU A 59 15.47 6.78 -9.51
N GLU A 60 14.56 6.17 -8.74
CA GLU A 60 14.93 5.13 -7.77
C GLU A 60 14.95 3.71 -8.36
N TYR A 61 14.93 3.56 -9.69
CA TYR A 61 14.88 2.27 -10.37
C TYR A 61 13.70 1.41 -9.90
N ALA A 62 12.56 2.03 -9.57
CA ALA A 62 11.37 1.33 -9.06
C ALA A 62 10.87 0.23 -10.01
N THR A 63 11.11 0.39 -11.32
CA THR A 63 10.79 -0.56 -12.39
C THR A 63 11.78 -1.72 -12.53
N ALA A 64 12.86 -1.77 -11.74
CA ALA A 64 13.82 -2.88 -11.77
C ALA A 64 13.17 -4.22 -11.37
N THR A 65 12.19 -4.22 -10.48
CA THR A 65 11.47 -5.45 -10.11
C THR A 65 10.61 -5.94 -11.28
N ASP A 66 10.04 -5.04 -12.08
CA ASP A 66 9.29 -5.41 -13.27
C ASP A 66 10.20 -5.87 -14.40
N PHE A 67 11.40 -5.29 -14.52
CA PHE A 67 12.47 -5.82 -15.35
C PHE A 67 12.78 -7.26 -14.95
N ALA A 68 12.90 -7.61 -13.66
CA ALA A 68 13.19 -8.99 -13.24
C ALA A 68 12.02 -9.96 -13.56
N ASN A 69 10.78 -9.48 -13.52
CA ASN A 69 9.60 -10.30 -13.82
C ASN A 69 9.44 -10.58 -15.32
N TRP A 70 9.87 -9.66 -16.19
CA TRP A 70 9.70 -9.81 -17.64
C TRP A 70 10.41 -11.06 -18.23
N PRO A 71 11.71 -11.34 -17.95
CA PRO A 71 12.39 -12.55 -18.43
C PRO A 71 11.75 -13.83 -17.91
N VAL A 72 11.23 -13.82 -16.68
CA VAL A 72 10.52 -14.98 -16.10
C VAL A 72 9.26 -15.30 -16.89
N CYS A 73 8.49 -14.27 -17.28
CA CYS A 73 7.25 -14.45 -18.03
C CYS A 73 7.45 -14.68 -19.53
N LYS A 74 8.46 -14.08 -20.15
CA LYS A 74 8.66 -14.10 -21.62
C LYS A 74 9.69 -15.10 -22.10
N LEU A 75 10.78 -15.26 -21.35
CA LEU A 75 11.90 -16.13 -21.70
C LEU A 75 11.89 -17.42 -20.86
N THR A 76 10.98 -17.53 -19.88
CA THR A 76 10.82 -18.72 -19.01
C THR A 76 12.10 -19.05 -18.23
N ILE A 77 12.87 -18.02 -17.88
CA ILE A 77 14.12 -18.13 -17.12
C ILE A 77 13.80 -18.30 -15.63
N PRO A 78 14.57 -19.09 -14.86
CA PRO A 78 14.42 -19.15 -13.41
C PRO A 78 14.60 -17.77 -12.77
N PHE A 79 13.74 -17.45 -11.79
CA PHE A 79 13.73 -16.15 -11.11
C PHE A 79 15.09 -15.68 -10.59
N ARG A 80 15.92 -16.60 -10.10
CA ARG A 80 17.28 -16.29 -9.62
C ARG A 80 18.16 -15.70 -10.73
N GLU A 81 18.11 -16.29 -11.90
CA GLU A 81 18.92 -15.86 -13.05
C GLU A 81 18.37 -14.54 -13.61
N ALA A 82 17.05 -14.38 -13.68
CA ALA A 82 16.43 -13.11 -14.04
C ALA A 82 16.84 -11.97 -13.07
N HIS A 83 16.92 -12.24 -11.77
CA HIS A 83 17.42 -11.27 -10.78
C HIS A 83 18.88 -10.89 -11.02
N HIS A 84 19.76 -11.85 -11.33
CA HIS A 84 21.16 -11.55 -11.64
C HIS A 84 21.29 -10.68 -12.90
N ILE A 85 20.55 -10.98 -13.96
CA ILE A 85 20.52 -10.15 -15.19
C ILE A 85 20.07 -8.72 -14.85
N THR A 86 19.04 -8.59 -14.02
CA THR A 86 18.52 -7.28 -13.56
C THR A 86 19.55 -6.52 -12.74
N GLU A 87 20.25 -7.17 -11.81
CA GLU A 87 21.31 -6.57 -11.00
C GLU A 87 22.42 -6.00 -11.89
N HIS A 88 22.85 -6.75 -12.90
CA HIS A 88 23.84 -6.29 -13.87
C HIS A 88 23.35 -5.08 -14.67
N ALA A 89 22.09 -5.08 -15.11
CA ALA A 89 21.48 -3.95 -15.81
C ALA A 89 21.39 -2.70 -14.92
N VAL A 90 21.00 -2.83 -13.64
CA VAL A 90 20.95 -1.71 -12.69
C VAL A 90 22.35 -1.17 -12.39
N ILE A 91 23.35 -2.03 -12.25
CA ILE A 91 24.75 -1.61 -12.06
C ILE A 91 25.28 -0.84 -13.28
N ALA A 92 24.91 -1.27 -14.49
CA ALA A 92 25.24 -0.56 -15.72
C ALA A 92 24.56 0.81 -15.78
N ALA A 93 23.24 0.87 -15.54
CA ALA A 93 22.49 2.12 -15.52
C ALA A 93 23.05 3.12 -14.50
N ARG A 94 23.34 2.67 -13.28
CA ARG A 94 23.85 3.53 -12.20
C ARG A 94 25.12 4.30 -12.55
N LYS A 95 25.90 3.85 -13.54
CA LYS A 95 27.12 4.51 -13.97
C LYS A 95 26.87 5.68 -14.93
N GLN A 96 25.76 5.70 -15.66
CA GLN A 96 25.61 6.60 -16.82
C GLN A 96 24.19 7.17 -17.04
N CYS A 97 23.11 6.50 -16.60
CA CYS A 97 21.74 6.87 -17.00
C CYS A 97 20.62 6.18 -16.16
N LEU A 98 19.34 6.46 -16.50
CA LEU A 98 18.19 5.75 -15.93
C LEU A 98 18.04 4.35 -16.57
N LEU A 99 17.31 3.43 -15.92
CA LEU A 99 17.09 2.08 -16.47
C LEU A 99 16.42 2.09 -17.85
N GLN A 100 15.55 3.08 -18.07
CA GLN A 100 14.81 3.29 -19.32
C GLN A 100 15.66 3.87 -20.46
N ASP A 101 16.82 4.45 -20.14
CA ASP A 101 17.71 5.10 -21.11
C ASP A 101 18.82 4.16 -21.61
N LEU A 102 18.90 2.93 -21.06
CA LEU A 102 19.81 1.89 -21.56
C LEU A 102 19.42 1.48 -22.98
N SER A 103 20.41 1.33 -23.85
CA SER A 103 20.19 0.84 -25.21
C SER A 103 19.88 -0.66 -25.21
N LEU A 104 19.17 -1.12 -26.25
CA LEU A 104 18.93 -2.55 -26.45
C LEU A 104 20.25 -3.32 -26.57
N ASP A 105 21.25 -2.74 -27.23
CA ASP A 105 22.55 -3.36 -27.46
C ASP A 105 23.29 -3.61 -26.14
N GLU A 106 23.30 -2.64 -25.22
CA GLU A 106 23.88 -2.79 -23.88
C GLU A 106 23.17 -3.86 -23.04
N LEU A 107 21.85 -4.00 -23.20
CA LEU A 107 21.08 -5.06 -22.54
C LEU A 107 21.35 -6.43 -23.16
N GLN A 108 21.53 -6.50 -24.48
CA GLN A 108 21.87 -7.73 -25.20
C GLN A 108 23.29 -8.21 -24.93
N GLU A 109 24.22 -7.31 -24.59
CA GLU A 109 25.54 -7.70 -24.05
C GLU A 109 25.43 -8.46 -22.72
N ILE A 110 24.44 -8.14 -21.89
CA ILE A 110 24.19 -8.83 -20.61
C ILE A 110 23.44 -10.15 -20.87
N TYR A 111 22.41 -10.13 -21.73
CA TYR A 111 21.67 -11.32 -22.09
C TYR A 111 21.10 -11.24 -23.52
N PRO A 112 21.52 -12.12 -24.45
CA PRO A 112 21.26 -11.97 -25.88
C PRO A 112 19.77 -12.10 -26.27
N ASP A 113 18.94 -12.80 -25.49
CA ASP A 113 17.53 -12.99 -25.82
C ASP A 113 16.62 -11.83 -25.35
N ILE A 114 17.20 -10.74 -24.81
CA ILE A 114 16.43 -9.54 -24.45
C ILE A 114 15.94 -8.86 -25.72
N ASN A 115 14.64 -8.54 -25.73
CA ASN A 115 13.94 -7.92 -26.86
C ASN A 115 13.40 -6.53 -26.50
N ALA A 116 13.08 -5.74 -27.53
CA ALA A 116 12.56 -4.38 -27.38
C ALA A 116 11.23 -4.29 -26.59
N THR A 117 10.50 -5.39 -26.45
CA THR A 117 9.27 -5.46 -25.63
C THR A 117 9.53 -5.33 -24.13
N LEU A 118 10.79 -5.29 -23.70
CA LEU A 118 11.18 -4.94 -22.33
C LEU A 118 10.93 -3.45 -22.02
N PHE A 119 11.18 -2.55 -22.98
CA PHE A 119 10.94 -1.11 -22.81
C PHE A 119 9.46 -0.78 -22.60
N ASP A 120 8.56 -1.69 -22.99
CA ASP A 120 7.15 -1.58 -22.70
C ASP A 120 6.79 -1.81 -21.22
N VAL A 121 7.70 -2.28 -20.38
CA VAL A 121 7.43 -2.50 -18.94
C VAL A 121 8.25 -1.56 -18.05
N LEU A 122 9.27 -0.91 -18.62
CA LEU A 122 10.18 -0.02 -17.90
C LEU A 122 9.59 1.35 -17.53
N ALA A 123 8.49 1.77 -18.17
CA ALA A 123 7.81 3.01 -17.82
C ALA A 123 6.97 2.84 -16.55
N VAL A 124 7.07 3.78 -15.60
CA VAL A 124 6.33 3.74 -14.32
C VAL A 124 4.82 3.62 -14.54
N ASP A 125 4.27 4.31 -15.53
CA ASP A 125 2.83 4.25 -15.84
C ASP A 125 2.42 2.81 -16.25
N LYS A 126 3.26 2.11 -17.02
CA LYS A 126 2.99 0.74 -17.49
C LYS A 126 3.27 -0.31 -16.41
N SER A 127 4.24 -0.08 -15.53
CA SER A 127 4.50 -0.90 -14.33
C SER A 127 3.24 -0.99 -13.46
N VAL A 128 2.61 0.15 -13.18
CA VAL A 128 1.37 0.22 -12.40
C VAL A 128 0.22 -0.53 -13.09
N GLU A 129 0.12 -0.47 -14.42
CA GLU A 129 -0.89 -1.20 -15.20
C GLU A 129 -0.64 -2.72 -15.30
N SER A 130 0.61 -3.15 -15.10
CA SER A 130 1.00 -4.57 -15.18
C SER A 130 0.48 -5.37 -13.98
N HIS A 131 0.28 -4.70 -12.83
CA HIS A 131 -0.31 -5.29 -11.63
C HIS A 131 -1.82 -5.42 -11.78
N LYS A 132 -2.27 -6.52 -12.41
CA LYS A 132 -3.69 -6.86 -12.65
C LYS A 132 -4.31 -7.79 -11.61
N SER A 133 -3.65 -7.93 -10.45
CA SER A 133 -4.14 -8.80 -9.39
C SER A 133 -5.09 -8.05 -8.46
N LEU A 134 -6.21 -8.69 -8.11
CA LEU A 134 -7.21 -8.17 -7.16
C LEU A 134 -6.53 -7.49 -5.95
N GLY A 135 -6.76 -6.18 -5.82
CA GLY A 135 -6.22 -5.34 -4.74
C GLY A 135 -4.97 -4.53 -5.07
N LYS A 136 -4.35 -4.69 -6.26
CA LYS A 136 -3.15 -3.95 -6.68
C LYS A 136 -3.38 -2.98 -7.85
N ASP A 137 -4.43 -3.15 -8.65
CA ASP A 137 -4.67 -2.38 -9.86
C ASP A 137 -5.02 -0.90 -9.58
N SER A 138 -4.38 0.04 -10.30
CA SER A 138 -4.72 1.48 -10.26
C SER A 138 -6.12 1.79 -10.79
N THR A 139 -6.59 1.07 -11.80
CA THR A 139 -7.93 1.24 -12.40
C THR A 139 -9.05 0.58 -11.58
N PHE A 140 -8.74 -0.44 -10.77
CA PHE A 140 -9.71 -1.09 -9.87
C PHE A 140 -9.95 -0.27 -8.58
N ILE A 141 -8.93 0.48 -8.13
CA ILE A 141 -9.04 1.35 -6.95
C ILE A 141 -10.20 2.35 -7.12
N ASP A 142 -10.45 2.83 -8.33
CA ASP A 142 -11.44 3.90 -8.54
C ASP A 142 -12.90 3.44 -8.49
N SER A 143 -13.25 2.22 -8.93
CA SER A 143 -14.65 1.79 -9.10
C SER A 143 -15.06 0.64 -8.18
N SER A 144 -14.36 -0.49 -8.19
CA SER A 144 -14.74 -1.66 -7.40
C SER A 144 -14.23 -1.61 -5.96
N ALA A 145 -13.00 -1.14 -5.71
CA ALA A 145 -12.48 -1.01 -4.34
C ALA A 145 -13.23 0.06 -3.55
N ASN A 146 -13.49 1.23 -4.17
CA ASN A 146 -14.35 2.27 -3.60
C ASN A 146 -15.76 1.75 -3.30
N TYR A 147 -16.33 0.91 -4.17
CA TYR A 147 -17.62 0.28 -3.91
C TYR A 147 -17.58 -0.66 -2.70
N VAL A 148 -16.57 -1.53 -2.60
CA VAL A 148 -16.39 -2.45 -1.47
C VAL A 148 -16.19 -1.68 -0.16
N LEU A 149 -15.36 -0.64 -0.16
CA LEU A 149 -15.13 0.21 1.02
C LEU A 149 -16.40 0.95 1.44
N LYS A 150 -17.11 1.57 0.49
CA LYS A 150 -18.40 2.24 0.78
C LYS A 150 -19.42 1.24 1.32
N LYS A 151 -19.54 0.06 0.70
CA LYS A 151 -20.47 -0.98 1.13
C LYS A 151 -20.14 -1.46 2.55
N ALA A 152 -18.88 -1.78 2.82
CA ALA A 152 -18.44 -2.20 4.15
C ALA A 152 -18.69 -1.12 5.22
N PHE A 153 -18.49 0.16 4.86
CA PHE A 153 -18.81 1.28 5.73
C PHE A 153 -20.31 1.39 6.02
N TYR A 154 -21.16 1.31 4.99
CA TYR A 154 -22.61 1.32 5.16
C TYR A 154 -23.13 0.14 5.96
N ASP A 155 -22.62 -1.07 5.70
CA ASP A 155 -22.99 -2.28 6.43
C ASP A 155 -22.62 -2.16 7.92
N SER A 156 -21.41 -1.65 8.21
CA SER A 156 -20.96 -1.41 9.60
C SER A 156 -21.80 -0.35 10.31
N MET A 157 -22.15 0.75 9.63
CA MET A 157 -23.05 1.77 10.19
C MET A 157 -24.44 1.21 10.47
N ASN A 158 -25.02 0.45 9.55
CA ASN A 158 -26.34 -0.16 9.70
C ASN A 158 -26.37 -1.13 10.87
N ASP A 159 -25.33 -1.96 11.03
CA ASP A 159 -25.17 -2.85 12.18
C ASP A 159 -25.09 -2.09 13.50
N CYS A 160 -24.37 -0.97 13.52
CA CYS A 160 -24.26 -0.12 14.70
C CYS A 160 -25.62 0.51 15.07
N VAL A 161 -26.34 1.06 14.07
CA VAL A 161 -27.68 1.63 14.25
C VAL A 161 -28.69 0.58 14.73
N LEU A 162 -28.66 -0.63 14.17
CA LEU A 162 -29.52 -1.74 14.59
C LEU A 162 -29.26 -2.14 16.05
N LYS A 163 -27.99 -2.20 16.47
CA LYS A 163 -27.60 -2.48 17.87
C LYS A 163 -28.07 -1.38 18.83
N ILE A 164 -27.98 -0.11 18.43
CA ILE A 164 -28.47 1.02 19.23
C ILE A 164 -30.00 0.96 19.38
N LYS A 165 -30.74 0.73 18.29
CA LYS A 165 -32.21 0.60 18.32
C LYS A 165 -32.69 -0.57 19.18
N LYS A 166 -31.95 -1.69 19.20
CA LYS A 166 -32.26 -2.84 20.07
C LYS A 166 -32.01 -2.59 21.55
N ARG A 167 -31.08 -1.69 21.91
CA ARG A 167 -30.78 -1.33 23.31
C ARG A 167 -31.67 -0.22 23.86
N ALA A 168 -32.40 0.50 23.00
CA ALA A 168 -33.33 1.56 23.38
C ALA A 168 -34.78 1.07 23.59
N LYS A 169 -35.03 -0.24 23.41
CA LYS A 169 -36.25 -0.95 23.81
C LYS A 169 -35.94 -1.79 25.05
#